data_AF-A0A345Z2U9-F1
#
_entry.id   AF-A0A345Z2U9-F1
#
_cell.length_a   1.000
_cell.length_b   1.000
_cell.length_c   1.000
_cell.angle_alpha   90.00
_cell.angle_beta   90.00
_cell.angle_gamma   90.00
#
_symmetry.space_group_name_H-M   'P 1'
#
loop_
_entity.id
_entity.type
_entity.pdbx_description
1 polymer ?
#
loop_
_entity_poly.entity_id
_entity_poly.type
_entity_poly.pdbx_seq_one_letter_code
_entity_poly.pdbx_strand_id
1 'polypeptide(L)'
;MKKLLSTLAALGLVATSTTGVVSCFETPVKKMELNSKNLDAWVKEQKFEYVGEFYFFDGVVGDKDEWPLLSNIIGYKIKNVISEMMFKSFEYPGNEVLNIRVSDDYKDFKEKINSEKPFKSGQEYKFKFDLKITNILGGETHEYKDIEFTFNQTKKIDRNEKLDSKTIHYMLSNYDRGYENDKGNPFSWKYQSSQKKLKSLIKEGKTEEAKALIKEELDLYSTEKSAFRLPYKEFYFTSEVNEFTTREIIDGTDFMKITFTATSTFYNLDGKTEDWESTWII
;
A
#
# COMPACT_ATOMS: atom_id res chain seq x y z
N MET A 1 -2.96 -0.28 67.13
CA MET A 1 -3.20 -1.03 65.87
C MET A 1 -4.67 -0.98 65.53
N LYS A 2 -4.97 -0.70 64.26
CA LYS A 2 -6.28 -0.66 63.55
C LYS A 2 -6.73 0.74 63.14
N LYS A 3 -6.88 0.86 61.81
CA LYS A 3 -7.73 1.78 61.04
C LYS A 3 -7.17 3.17 60.75
N LEU A 4 -6.13 3.20 59.94
CA LEU A 4 -5.87 4.28 58.98
C LEU A 4 -6.10 3.69 57.60
N LEU A 5 -7.30 3.91 57.04
CA LEU A 5 -7.67 3.67 55.62
C LEU A 5 -9.17 4.02 55.46
N SER A 6 -9.49 5.28 55.68
CA SER A 6 -10.71 5.93 55.20
C SER A 6 -10.34 6.89 54.08
N THR A 7 -9.75 6.33 53.02
CA THR A 7 -9.55 6.95 51.70
C THR A 7 -9.34 5.82 50.69
N LEU A 8 -10.30 4.92 50.65
CA LEU A 8 -10.51 3.98 49.52
C LEU A 8 -11.99 4.03 49.11
N ALA A 9 -12.52 5.25 49.10
CA ALA A 9 -13.80 5.62 48.50
C ALA A 9 -13.50 6.61 47.36
N ALA A 10 -12.76 6.14 46.36
CA ALA A 10 -12.71 6.68 45.01
C ALA A 10 -12.02 5.63 44.13
N LEU A 11 -12.64 5.28 43.00
CA LEU A 11 -12.21 4.27 42.01
C LEU A 11 -12.50 2.82 42.40
N GLY A 12 -13.78 2.53 42.66
CA GLY A 12 -14.29 1.18 42.84
C GLY A 12 -15.73 1.04 42.36
N LEU A 13 -16.01 1.43 41.11
CA LEU A 13 -17.27 1.18 40.42
C LEU A 13 -16.98 1.24 38.93
N VAL A 14 -16.69 0.08 38.31
CA VAL A 14 -17.37 -0.45 37.10
C VAL A 14 -16.79 -1.86 36.86
N ALA A 15 -17.50 -2.89 37.32
CA ALA A 15 -17.47 -4.27 36.81
C ALA A 15 -18.43 -5.08 37.69
N THR A 16 -19.64 -5.42 37.26
CA THR A 16 -20.01 -6.60 36.46
C THR A 16 -21.56 -6.59 36.48
N SER A 17 -22.37 -7.08 35.54
CA SER A 17 -22.20 -7.93 34.37
C SER A 17 -23.49 -7.83 33.54
N THR A 18 -23.41 -7.31 32.33
CA THR A 18 -24.12 -7.88 31.19
C THR A 18 -23.06 -8.01 30.11
N THR A 19 -22.40 -9.16 30.10
CA THR A 19 -21.63 -9.65 28.97
C THR A 19 -22.60 -9.82 27.80
N GLY A 20 -22.91 -8.72 27.14
CA GLY A 20 -23.23 -8.75 25.73
C GLY A 20 -21.93 -9.11 25.02
N VAL A 21 -21.68 -10.40 24.86
CA VAL A 21 -20.78 -10.85 23.79
C VAL A 21 -21.52 -10.45 22.52
N VAL A 22 -21.27 -9.24 22.03
CA VAL A 22 -21.50 -8.94 20.62
C VAL A 22 -20.44 -9.76 19.92
N SER A 23 -20.82 -10.99 19.65
CA SER A 23 -20.21 -11.78 18.62
C SER A 23 -20.48 -11.00 17.33
N CYS A 24 -19.57 -10.10 16.97
CA CYS A 24 -19.41 -9.66 15.59
C CYS A 24 -18.87 -10.86 14.80
N PHE A 25 -19.65 -11.94 14.69
CA PHE A 25 -19.65 -12.64 13.43
C PHE A 25 -20.26 -11.64 12.47
N GLU A 26 -19.41 -10.82 11.82
CA GLU A 26 -19.78 -10.20 10.56
C GLU A 26 -20.43 -11.31 9.76
N THR A 27 -21.74 -11.20 9.54
CA THR A 27 -22.44 -12.14 8.67
C THR A 27 -21.68 -12.05 7.36
N PRO A 28 -21.10 -13.14 6.82
CA PRO A 28 -20.25 -13.04 5.65
C PRO A 28 -21.05 -12.36 4.56
N VAL A 29 -20.69 -11.10 4.27
CA VAL A 29 -21.34 -10.32 3.23
C VAL A 29 -21.05 -11.09 1.96
N LYS A 30 -22.10 -11.61 1.32
CA LYS A 30 -21.93 -12.33 0.07
C LYS A 30 -21.27 -11.38 -0.91
N LYS A 31 -20.03 -11.70 -1.29
CA LYS A 31 -19.27 -10.92 -2.26
C LYS A 31 -20.03 -10.87 -3.58
N MET A 32 -19.95 -9.75 -4.27
CA MET A 32 -20.58 -9.54 -5.57
C MET A 32 -19.73 -10.17 -6.67
N GLU A 33 -20.36 -10.62 -7.73
CA GLU A 33 -19.64 -10.96 -8.96
C GLU A 33 -18.97 -9.70 -9.54
N LEU A 34 -17.72 -9.82 -9.97
CA LEU A 34 -17.02 -8.77 -10.68
C LEU A 34 -17.52 -8.69 -12.13
N ASN A 35 -18.38 -7.73 -12.41
CA ASN A 35 -18.85 -7.40 -13.76
C ASN A 35 -19.07 -5.89 -13.89
N SER A 36 -19.23 -5.40 -15.12
CA SER A 36 -19.30 -3.95 -15.41
C SER A 36 -20.41 -3.26 -14.63
N LYS A 37 -21.59 -3.89 -14.49
CA LYS A 37 -22.74 -3.31 -13.78
C LYS A 37 -22.47 -3.16 -12.27
N ASN A 38 -21.93 -4.21 -11.65
CA ASN A 38 -21.64 -4.18 -10.22
C ASN A 38 -20.47 -3.24 -9.91
N LEU A 39 -19.46 -3.19 -10.79
CA LEU A 39 -18.33 -2.28 -10.65
C LEU A 39 -18.77 -0.82 -10.78
N ASP A 40 -19.61 -0.49 -11.77
CA ASP A 40 -20.18 0.84 -11.96
C ASP A 40 -20.98 1.30 -10.73
N ALA A 41 -21.83 0.43 -10.19
CA ALA A 41 -22.62 0.73 -8.99
C ALA A 41 -21.71 0.92 -7.78
N TRP A 42 -20.75 0.01 -7.60
CA TRP A 42 -19.80 0.04 -6.49
C TRP A 42 -19.00 1.35 -6.48
N VAL A 43 -18.39 1.76 -7.59
CA VAL A 43 -17.60 3.00 -7.66
C VAL A 43 -18.44 4.23 -7.29
N LYS A 44 -19.71 4.28 -7.68
CA LYS A 44 -20.62 5.41 -7.37
C LYS A 44 -21.05 5.46 -5.91
N GLU A 45 -21.14 4.31 -5.26
CA GLU A 45 -21.56 4.19 -3.86
C GLU A 45 -20.40 4.30 -2.87
N GLN A 46 -19.18 3.94 -3.30
CA GLN A 46 -18.02 3.97 -2.42
C GLN A 46 -17.59 5.39 -2.07
N LYS A 47 -17.22 5.56 -0.80
CA LYS A 47 -16.42 6.68 -0.34
C LYS A 47 -15.00 6.17 -0.14
N PHE A 48 -14.09 6.56 -1.02
CA PHE A 48 -12.70 6.16 -0.93
C PHE A 48 -12.00 7.04 0.10
N GLU A 49 -11.62 6.44 1.22
CA GLU A 49 -11.00 7.15 2.34
C GLU A 49 -9.84 6.35 2.95
N TYR A 50 -8.86 7.06 3.48
CA TYR A 50 -7.81 6.50 4.30
C TYR A 50 -7.56 7.37 5.52
N VAL A 51 -7.69 6.76 6.69
CA VAL A 51 -7.34 7.35 7.98
C VAL A 51 -6.27 6.47 8.62
N GLY A 52 -5.06 6.98 8.74
CA GLY A 52 -3.98 6.19 9.32
C GLY A 52 -2.63 6.87 9.26
N GLU A 53 -1.59 6.08 9.53
CA GLU A 53 -0.22 6.54 9.38
C GLU A 53 0.14 6.55 7.90
N PHE A 54 0.80 7.62 7.47
CA PHE A 54 1.38 7.76 6.14
C PHE A 54 2.66 8.56 6.30
N TYR A 55 3.61 8.43 5.38
CA TYR A 55 4.96 8.93 5.61
C TYR A 55 5.20 10.38 5.17
N PHE A 56 4.15 11.20 5.09
CA PHE A 56 4.38 12.61 4.86
C PHE A 56 4.99 13.23 6.11
N PHE A 57 6.08 13.96 5.91
CA PHE A 57 6.69 14.71 6.99
C PHE A 57 5.89 15.97 7.30
N ASP A 58 5.53 16.11 8.56
CA ASP A 58 4.85 17.28 9.10
C ASP A 58 5.81 18.46 9.19
N GLY A 59 5.39 19.62 8.70
CA GLY A 59 6.00 20.89 9.11
C GLY A 59 7.42 21.17 8.57
N VAL A 60 8.03 20.26 7.81
CA VAL A 60 9.38 20.46 7.24
C VAL A 60 9.27 20.93 5.80
N VAL A 61 9.93 22.05 5.47
CA VAL A 61 10.07 22.50 4.07
C VAL A 61 11.10 21.58 3.40
N GLY A 62 10.61 20.64 2.60
CA GLY A 62 11.43 19.83 1.70
C GLY A 62 11.88 20.61 0.47
N ASP A 63 12.77 20.01 -0.33
CA ASP A 63 13.16 20.58 -1.62
C ASP A 63 11.94 20.65 -2.55
N LYS A 64 11.90 21.65 -3.44
CA LYS A 64 10.74 21.87 -4.34
C LYS A 64 10.39 20.65 -5.19
N ASP A 65 11.34 19.77 -5.45
CA ASP A 65 11.18 18.58 -6.28
C ASP A 65 10.71 17.34 -5.49
N GLU A 66 10.81 17.34 -4.16
CA GLU A 66 10.31 16.27 -3.29
C GLU A 66 8.77 16.21 -3.31
N TRP A 67 8.11 17.38 -3.32
CA TRP A 67 6.65 17.51 -3.28
C TRP A 67 5.93 16.99 -4.54
N PRO A 68 6.40 17.28 -5.77
CA PRO A 68 5.90 16.65 -6.99
C PRO A 68 5.88 15.13 -6.97
N LEU A 69 6.85 14.48 -6.31
CA LEU A 69 6.96 13.02 -6.30
C LEU A 69 5.93 12.36 -5.37
N LEU A 70 5.37 13.11 -4.41
CA LEU A 70 4.31 12.63 -3.52
C LEU A 70 3.04 12.22 -4.27
N SER A 71 2.80 12.74 -5.48
CA SER A 71 1.64 12.40 -6.35
C SER A 71 1.57 10.91 -6.61
N ASN A 72 2.68 10.35 -7.10
CA ASN A 72 2.82 8.93 -7.36
C ASN A 72 2.56 8.09 -6.11
N ILE A 73 3.09 8.56 -4.98
CA ILE A 73 2.97 7.89 -3.69
C ILE A 73 1.51 7.84 -3.21
N ILE A 74 0.78 8.95 -3.31
CA ILE A 74 -0.67 8.98 -3.03
C ILE A 74 -1.42 8.09 -4.00
N GLY A 75 -1.11 8.15 -5.30
CA GLY A 75 -1.72 7.29 -6.30
C GLY A 75 -1.60 5.79 -5.97
N TYR A 76 -0.43 5.36 -5.46
CA TYR A 76 -0.26 3.98 -4.98
C TYR A 76 -1.08 3.69 -3.72
N LYS A 77 -1.15 4.62 -2.78
CA LYS A 77 -1.98 4.41 -1.58
C LYS A 77 -3.46 4.30 -1.92
N ILE A 78 -3.97 5.13 -2.84
CA ILE A 78 -5.33 5.05 -3.36
C ILE A 78 -5.57 3.68 -3.99
N LYS A 79 -4.64 3.19 -4.82
CA LYS A 79 -4.73 1.84 -5.43
C LYS A 79 -4.86 0.75 -4.36
N ASN A 80 -4.09 0.82 -3.28
CA ASN A 80 -4.14 -0.19 -2.22
C ASN A 80 -5.48 -0.17 -1.49
N VAL A 81 -5.99 1.01 -1.13
CA VAL A 81 -7.33 1.19 -0.51
C VAL A 81 -8.40 0.59 -1.41
N ILE A 82 -8.37 0.90 -2.72
CA ILE A 82 -9.29 0.31 -3.70
C ILE A 82 -9.18 -1.20 -3.73
N SER A 83 -7.96 -1.75 -3.74
CA SER A 83 -7.72 -3.19 -3.77
C SER A 83 -8.27 -3.90 -2.53
N GLU A 84 -8.12 -3.32 -1.33
CA GLU A 84 -8.69 -3.85 -0.09
C GLU A 84 -10.22 -3.80 -0.09
N MET A 85 -10.79 -2.68 -0.53
CA MET A 85 -12.25 -2.52 -0.62
C MET A 85 -12.84 -3.47 -1.67
N MET A 86 -12.16 -3.66 -2.81
CA MET A 86 -12.55 -4.63 -3.82
C MET A 86 -12.49 -6.06 -3.28
N PHE A 87 -11.45 -6.41 -2.52
CA PHE A 87 -11.35 -7.74 -1.91
C PHE A 87 -12.49 -8.04 -0.95
N LYS A 88 -12.96 -7.03 -0.19
CA LYS A 88 -14.13 -7.16 0.68
C LYS A 88 -15.45 -7.25 -0.10
N SER A 89 -15.52 -6.63 -1.26
CA SER A 89 -16.77 -6.44 -2.01
C SER A 89 -17.00 -7.46 -3.14
N PHE A 90 -15.94 -7.97 -3.76
CA PHE A 90 -16.00 -8.76 -4.99
C PHE A 90 -15.38 -10.13 -4.87
N GLU A 91 -16.02 -11.11 -5.50
CA GLU A 91 -15.41 -12.40 -5.83
C GLU A 91 -14.37 -12.18 -6.93
N TYR A 92 -13.15 -12.68 -6.72
CA TYR A 92 -12.11 -12.58 -7.74
C TYR A 92 -12.33 -13.67 -8.80
N PRO A 93 -12.45 -13.31 -10.10
CA PRO A 93 -12.52 -14.30 -11.16
C PRO A 93 -11.15 -14.96 -11.31
N GLY A 94 -11.02 -16.19 -10.81
CA GLY A 94 -9.73 -16.90 -10.74
C GLY A 94 -9.04 -17.17 -12.09
N ASN A 95 -9.72 -16.88 -13.19
CA ASN A 95 -9.23 -16.99 -14.57
C ASN A 95 -8.82 -15.66 -15.20
N GLU A 96 -8.76 -14.56 -14.42
CA GLU A 96 -8.36 -13.24 -14.91
C GLU A 96 -7.10 -12.73 -14.20
N VAL A 97 -6.41 -11.79 -14.85
CA VAL A 97 -5.39 -10.94 -14.22
C VAL A 97 -5.84 -9.50 -14.36
N LEU A 98 -6.08 -8.85 -13.23
CA LEU A 98 -6.52 -7.47 -13.20
C LEU A 98 -5.33 -6.54 -13.00
N ASN A 99 -5.32 -5.45 -13.75
CA ASN A 99 -4.42 -4.33 -13.53
C ASN A 99 -5.23 -3.10 -13.12
N ILE A 100 -5.11 -2.72 -11.85
CA ILE A 100 -5.71 -1.54 -11.28
C ILE A 100 -4.72 -0.39 -11.36
N ARG A 101 -5.07 0.65 -12.11
CA ARG A 101 -4.29 1.86 -12.26
C ARG A 101 -5.07 3.05 -11.72
N VAL A 102 -4.42 3.81 -10.85
CA VAL A 102 -4.88 5.12 -10.39
C VAL A 102 -4.02 6.17 -11.09
N SER A 103 -4.64 7.26 -11.51
CA SER A 103 -3.95 8.43 -12.05
C SER A 103 -4.53 9.66 -11.40
N ASP A 104 -3.74 10.33 -10.57
CA ASP A 104 -4.14 11.55 -9.90
C ASP A 104 -4.10 12.75 -10.87
N ASP A 105 -4.93 13.76 -10.62
CA ASP A 105 -4.78 15.04 -11.30
C ASP A 105 -3.54 15.74 -10.72
N TYR A 106 -2.40 15.57 -11.40
CA TYR A 106 -1.12 16.13 -10.99
C TYR A 106 -1.17 17.65 -10.72
N LYS A 107 -2.02 18.40 -11.45
CA LYS A 107 -2.15 19.84 -11.22
C LYS A 107 -2.92 20.12 -9.93
N ASP A 108 -4.07 19.49 -9.73
CA ASP A 108 -4.86 19.56 -8.49
C ASP A 108 -4.01 19.16 -7.28
N PHE A 109 -3.26 18.06 -7.42
CA PHE A 109 -2.35 17.54 -6.42
C PHE A 109 -1.25 18.55 -6.07
N LYS A 110 -0.55 19.05 -7.09
CA LYS A 110 0.51 20.04 -6.94
C LYS A 110 -0.01 21.32 -6.30
N GLU A 111 -1.18 21.81 -6.70
CA GLU A 111 -1.78 23.01 -6.13
C GLU A 111 -2.16 22.80 -4.67
N LYS A 112 -2.85 21.72 -4.31
CA LYS A 112 -3.29 21.44 -2.93
C LYS A 112 -2.11 21.29 -1.97
N ILE A 113 -1.06 20.59 -2.39
CA ILE A 113 0.10 20.36 -1.53
C ILE A 113 1.01 21.58 -1.45
N ASN A 114 1.16 22.35 -2.53
CA ASN A 114 2.01 23.55 -2.49
C ASN A 114 1.31 24.79 -1.93
N SER A 115 -0.02 24.88 -2.02
CA SER A 115 -0.77 26.05 -1.53
C SER A 115 -0.92 26.05 0.00
N GLU A 116 -0.87 24.89 0.66
CA GLU A 116 -1.17 24.79 2.10
C GLU A 116 0.06 24.84 3.06
N LYS A 117 1.29 25.01 2.57
CA LYS A 117 2.53 24.66 3.32
C LYS A 117 2.54 23.13 3.64
N PRO A 118 3.57 22.53 4.29
CA PRO A 118 3.74 21.06 4.26
C PRO A 118 2.54 20.32 4.84
N PHE A 119 2.34 19.08 4.40
CA PHE A 119 1.38 18.14 4.99
C PHE A 119 1.40 18.23 6.53
N LYS A 120 0.23 18.13 7.13
CA LYS A 120 0.02 18.20 8.57
C LYS A 120 -0.82 17.03 9.01
N SER A 121 -0.36 16.36 10.04
CA SER A 121 -1.10 15.31 10.68
C SER A 121 -2.32 15.89 11.39
N GLY A 122 -3.40 15.12 11.41
CA GLY A 122 -4.71 15.53 11.88
C GLY A 122 -5.49 16.40 10.90
N GLN A 123 -4.92 16.74 9.74
CA GLN A 123 -5.62 17.46 8.68
C GLN A 123 -6.18 16.48 7.64
N GLU A 124 -7.41 16.76 7.20
CA GLU A 124 -8.06 16.07 6.09
C GLU A 124 -7.66 16.72 4.76
N TYR A 125 -7.30 15.88 3.79
CA TYR A 125 -6.96 16.26 2.42
C TYR A 125 -7.89 15.54 1.45
N LYS A 126 -8.35 16.24 0.42
CA LYS A 126 -9.20 15.67 -0.63
C LYS A 126 -8.50 15.77 -1.97
N PHE A 127 -8.30 14.65 -2.65
CA PHE A 127 -7.66 14.57 -3.96
C PHE A 127 -8.63 14.04 -5.00
N LYS A 128 -8.47 14.49 -6.25
CA LYS A 128 -9.16 13.87 -7.38
C LYS A 128 -8.27 12.85 -8.08
N PHE A 129 -8.86 11.75 -8.50
CA PHE A 129 -8.18 10.72 -9.27
C PHE A 129 -9.09 10.05 -10.30
N ASP A 130 -8.46 9.51 -11.33
CA ASP A 130 -9.06 8.61 -12.30
C ASP A 130 -8.69 7.17 -11.95
N LEU A 131 -9.67 6.26 -12.03
CA LEU A 131 -9.51 4.83 -11.83
C LEU A 131 -9.65 4.10 -13.16
N LYS A 132 -8.69 3.25 -13.47
CA LYS A 132 -8.72 2.34 -14.61
C LYS A 132 -8.50 0.91 -14.14
N ILE A 133 -9.41 0.01 -14.48
CA ILE A 133 -9.31 -1.42 -14.18
C ILE A 133 -9.32 -2.16 -15.51
N THR A 134 -8.25 -2.88 -15.81
CA THR A 134 -8.11 -3.65 -17.06
C THR A 134 -7.94 -5.14 -16.76
N ASN A 135 -8.76 -5.99 -17.38
CA ASN A 135 -8.47 -7.42 -17.48
C ASN A 135 -7.41 -7.64 -18.56
N ILE A 136 -6.21 -8.06 -18.16
CA ILE A 136 -5.06 -8.21 -19.06
C ILE A 136 -5.29 -9.31 -20.11
N LEU A 137 -6.05 -10.36 -19.79
CA LEU A 137 -6.34 -11.47 -20.71
C LEU A 137 -7.48 -11.12 -21.67
N GLY A 138 -8.57 -10.60 -21.14
CA GLY A 138 -9.78 -10.28 -21.92
C GLY A 138 -9.70 -8.94 -22.67
N GLY A 139 -8.79 -8.05 -22.27
CA GLY A 139 -8.65 -6.70 -22.84
C GLY A 139 -9.72 -5.70 -22.39
N GLU A 140 -10.77 -6.16 -21.70
CA GLU A 140 -11.81 -5.30 -21.15
C GLU A 140 -11.21 -4.27 -20.20
N THR A 141 -11.65 -3.02 -20.34
CA THR A 141 -11.17 -1.89 -19.56
C THR A 141 -12.36 -1.06 -19.09
N HIS A 142 -12.40 -0.82 -17.78
CA HIS A 142 -13.32 0.10 -17.14
C HIS A 142 -12.57 1.35 -16.70
N GLU A 143 -13.12 2.53 -17.01
CA GLU A 143 -12.54 3.81 -16.65
C GLU A 143 -13.57 4.68 -15.93
N TYR A 144 -13.14 5.26 -14.82
CA TYR A 144 -13.92 6.14 -13.97
C TYR A 144 -13.09 7.38 -13.70
N LYS A 145 -13.71 8.56 -13.82
CA LYS A 145 -12.99 9.83 -13.76
C LYS A 145 -13.46 10.69 -12.61
N ASP A 146 -12.59 11.61 -12.20
CA ASP A 146 -12.90 12.64 -11.21
C ASP A 146 -13.43 12.09 -9.87
N ILE A 147 -12.94 10.92 -9.45
CA ILE A 147 -13.31 10.32 -8.16
C ILE A 147 -12.60 11.09 -7.03
N GLU A 148 -13.30 11.32 -5.93
CA GLU A 148 -12.72 11.93 -4.74
C GLU A 148 -12.12 10.88 -3.80
N PHE A 149 -10.89 11.15 -3.33
CA PHE A 149 -10.24 10.41 -2.27
C PHE A 149 -10.01 11.31 -1.06
N THR A 150 -10.42 10.84 0.12
CA THR A 150 -10.20 11.55 1.38
C THR A 150 -9.04 10.91 2.16
N PHE A 151 -8.06 11.71 2.54
CA PHE A 151 -6.86 11.27 3.23
C PHE A 151 -6.68 12.04 4.54
N ASN A 152 -6.46 11.33 5.64
CA ASN A 152 -6.15 11.92 6.93
C ASN A 152 -4.98 11.17 7.60
N GLN A 153 -3.84 11.84 7.71
CA GLN A 153 -2.68 11.30 8.42
C GLN A 153 -2.88 11.48 9.93
N THR A 154 -2.90 10.39 10.69
CA THR A 154 -3.22 10.48 12.13
C THR A 154 -2.03 10.84 13.02
N LYS A 155 -0.80 10.62 12.55
CA LYS A 155 0.41 10.75 13.37
C LYS A 155 1.42 11.68 12.72
N LYS A 156 1.91 12.65 13.51
CA LYS A 156 3.03 13.52 13.15
C LYS A 156 4.28 12.67 12.87
N ILE A 157 4.92 12.92 11.74
CA ILE A 157 6.22 12.35 11.40
C ILE A 157 7.19 13.51 11.15
N ASP A 158 8.32 13.54 11.83
CA ASP A 158 9.34 14.58 11.69
C ASP A 158 10.61 14.01 11.05
N ARG A 159 11.25 14.76 10.14
CA ARG A 159 12.52 14.35 9.51
C ARG A 159 13.66 14.24 10.51
N ASN A 160 13.59 15.01 11.59
CA ASN A 160 14.67 15.11 12.57
C ASN A 160 14.50 14.14 13.76
N GLU A 161 13.38 13.43 13.82
CA GLU A 161 13.11 12.45 14.88
C GLU A 161 13.47 11.04 14.43
N LYS A 162 13.69 10.15 15.41
CA LYS A 162 13.93 8.74 15.14
C LYS A 162 12.66 8.11 14.56
N LEU A 163 12.68 7.83 13.27
CA LEU A 163 11.61 7.11 12.57
C LEU A 163 11.47 5.69 13.11
N ASP A 164 10.26 5.30 13.47
CA ASP A 164 9.98 3.94 13.95
C ASP A 164 9.86 2.93 12.79
N SER A 165 9.99 1.64 13.11
CA SER A 165 9.91 0.55 12.13
C SER A 165 8.55 0.54 11.42
N LYS A 166 7.45 0.85 12.11
CA LYS A 166 6.12 0.92 11.51
C LYS A 166 6.02 1.99 10.40
N THR A 167 6.64 3.14 10.61
CA THR A 167 6.75 4.18 9.58
C THR A 167 7.58 3.71 8.40
N ILE A 168 8.73 3.08 8.67
CA ILE A 168 9.65 2.49 7.68
C ILE A 168 8.94 1.44 6.81
N HIS A 169 8.18 0.56 7.45
CA HIS A 169 7.30 -0.42 6.83
C HIS A 169 6.35 0.25 5.84
N TYR A 170 5.53 1.22 6.28
CA TYR A 170 4.59 1.90 5.38
C TYR A 170 5.25 2.60 4.19
N MET A 171 6.50 3.05 4.32
CA MET A 171 7.24 3.66 3.21
C MET A 171 7.65 2.64 2.17
N LEU A 172 8.26 1.55 2.61
CA LEU A 172 8.54 0.41 1.76
C LEU A 172 7.25 -0.05 1.07
N SER A 173 6.10 0.00 1.76
CA SER A 173 4.80 -0.48 1.28
C SER A 173 4.39 0.14 -0.03
N ASN A 174 4.63 1.44 -0.12
CA ASN A 174 4.31 2.24 -1.28
C ASN A 174 5.37 2.12 -2.38
N TYR A 175 6.58 1.72 -2.03
CA TYR A 175 7.76 1.80 -2.89
C TYR A 175 7.82 0.70 -3.95
N ASP A 176 7.68 -0.58 -3.55
CA ASP A 176 7.59 -1.67 -4.53
C ASP A 176 6.24 -1.64 -5.26
N ARG A 177 5.38 -0.65 -5.01
CA ARG A 177 4.01 -0.58 -5.56
C ARG A 177 3.23 -1.88 -5.26
N GLY A 178 3.63 -2.58 -4.20
CA GLY A 178 3.22 -3.94 -3.94
C GLY A 178 3.34 -4.41 -2.50
N TYR A 179 3.68 -3.54 -1.56
CA TYR A 179 3.82 -3.93 -0.16
C TYR A 179 2.66 -3.44 0.74
N GLU A 180 1.46 -3.43 0.15
CA GLU A 180 0.24 -3.86 0.85
C GLU A 180 -0.45 -4.99 0.04
N ASN A 181 0.32 -5.68 -0.82
CA ASN A 181 -0.24 -6.78 -1.60
C ASN A 181 -0.26 -8.05 -0.77
N ASP A 182 -1.27 -8.17 0.07
CA ASP A 182 -1.60 -9.43 0.71
C ASP A 182 -1.63 -10.53 -0.37
N LYS A 183 -0.81 -11.58 -0.17
CA LYS A 183 -0.81 -12.79 -1.00
C LYS A 183 -2.22 -13.37 -1.17
N GLY A 184 -3.10 -13.14 -0.20
CA GLY A 184 -4.52 -13.50 -0.18
C GLY A 184 -5.45 -12.53 -0.92
N ASN A 185 -5.01 -11.29 -1.23
CA ASN A 185 -5.79 -10.30 -1.97
C ASN A 185 -5.36 -10.22 -3.46
N PRO A 186 -6.05 -10.90 -4.38
CA PRO A 186 -5.69 -10.91 -5.79
C PRO A 186 -5.88 -9.57 -6.52
N PHE A 187 -6.66 -8.63 -5.96
CA PHE A 187 -6.81 -7.28 -6.53
C PHE A 187 -5.60 -6.39 -6.28
N SER A 188 -4.80 -6.73 -5.26
CA SER A 188 -3.62 -5.95 -4.89
C SER A 188 -2.40 -6.28 -5.77
N TRP A 189 -2.29 -7.53 -6.25
CA TRP A 189 -1.09 -8.06 -6.90
C TRP A 189 -0.56 -7.16 -8.02
N LYS A 190 0.75 -6.97 -8.07
CA LYS A 190 1.39 -6.05 -9.00
C LYS A 190 1.66 -6.75 -10.33
N TYR A 191 0.96 -6.35 -11.38
CA TYR A 191 1.26 -6.82 -12.72
C TYR A 191 2.53 -6.16 -13.30
N GLN A 192 3.48 -6.98 -13.74
CA GLN A 192 4.84 -6.62 -14.14
C GLN A 192 5.16 -7.18 -15.53
N SER A 193 4.47 -6.66 -16.55
CA SER A 193 4.51 -7.18 -17.94
C SER A 193 5.90 -7.22 -18.59
N SER A 194 6.87 -6.45 -18.09
CA SER A 194 8.23 -6.36 -18.63
C SER A 194 9.18 -7.44 -18.09
N GLN A 195 8.79 -8.22 -17.07
CA GLN A 195 9.67 -9.13 -16.34
C GLN A 195 9.91 -10.49 -17.04
N LYS A 196 10.06 -10.48 -18.37
CA LYS A 196 10.30 -11.69 -19.18
C LYS A 196 11.58 -12.43 -18.79
N LYS A 197 12.64 -11.69 -18.47
CA LYS A 197 13.93 -12.26 -18.03
C LYS A 197 13.79 -12.98 -16.70
N LEU A 198 13.15 -12.33 -15.71
CA LEU A 198 12.87 -12.94 -14.40
C LEU A 198 12.10 -14.24 -14.55
N LYS A 199 11.07 -14.24 -15.40
CA LYS A 199 10.29 -15.43 -15.71
C LYS A 199 11.13 -16.58 -16.27
N SER A 200 12.03 -16.29 -17.23
CA SER A 200 12.91 -17.30 -17.82
C SER A 200 13.84 -17.91 -16.77
N LEU A 201 14.47 -17.06 -15.94
CA LEU A 201 15.37 -17.50 -14.87
C LEU A 201 14.65 -18.44 -13.90
N ILE A 202 13.43 -18.09 -13.50
CA ILE A 202 12.61 -18.95 -12.64
C ILE A 202 12.28 -20.28 -13.32
N LYS A 203 11.82 -20.28 -14.59
CA LYS A 203 11.50 -21.51 -15.33
C LYS A 203 12.73 -22.41 -15.53
N GLU A 204 13.92 -21.82 -15.60
CA GLU A 204 15.21 -22.53 -15.72
C GLU A 204 15.78 -23.00 -14.36
N GLY A 205 15.13 -22.71 -13.23
CA GLY A 205 15.63 -23.05 -11.89
C GLY A 205 16.82 -22.21 -11.42
N LYS A 206 17.07 -21.06 -12.04
CA LYS A 206 18.17 -20.13 -11.74
C LYS A 206 17.77 -19.16 -10.62
N THR A 207 17.63 -19.70 -9.41
CA THR A 207 17.08 -19.00 -8.24
C THR A 207 17.91 -17.78 -7.83
N GLU A 208 19.23 -17.90 -7.79
CA GLU A 208 20.09 -16.81 -7.30
C GLU A 208 20.16 -15.66 -8.32
N GLU A 209 20.18 -15.96 -9.62
CA GLU A 209 20.08 -14.94 -10.66
C GLU A 209 18.70 -14.26 -10.67
N ALA A 210 17.63 -15.00 -10.37
CA ALA A 210 16.29 -14.44 -10.22
C ALA A 210 16.21 -13.48 -9.02
N LYS A 211 16.76 -13.88 -7.86
CA LYS A 211 16.87 -13.00 -6.68
C LYS A 211 17.67 -11.74 -6.99
N ALA A 212 18.80 -11.87 -7.68
CA ALA A 212 19.62 -10.73 -8.06
C ALA A 212 18.87 -9.75 -8.97
N LEU A 213 18.05 -10.25 -9.90
CA LEU A 213 17.23 -9.41 -10.77
C LEU A 213 16.08 -8.72 -10.02
N ILE A 214 15.42 -9.42 -9.09
CA ILE A 214 14.41 -8.80 -8.21
C ILE A 214 15.08 -7.69 -7.38
N LYS A 215 16.24 -7.96 -6.77
CA LYS A 215 17.02 -6.97 -6.03
C LYS A 215 17.35 -5.75 -6.88
N GLU A 216 17.80 -5.94 -8.13
CA GLU A 216 18.11 -4.84 -9.05
C GLU A 216 16.88 -3.94 -9.29
N GLU A 217 15.71 -4.54 -9.51
CA GLU A 217 14.44 -3.81 -9.65
C GLU A 217 14.04 -3.08 -8.35
N LEU A 218 14.28 -3.70 -7.19
CA LEU A 218 14.02 -3.08 -5.89
C LEU A 218 14.99 -1.95 -5.57
N ASP A 219 16.25 -2.01 -6.01
CA ASP A 219 17.22 -0.95 -5.78
C ASP A 219 17.10 0.20 -6.80
N LEU A 220 16.52 -0.09 -7.98
CA LEU A 220 16.38 0.88 -9.06
C LEU A 220 15.63 2.12 -8.61
N TYR A 221 14.60 2.02 -7.77
CA TYR A 221 13.82 3.20 -7.38
C TYR A 221 14.30 3.86 -6.06
N SER A 222 15.30 3.30 -5.35
CA SER A 222 15.58 3.60 -3.93
C SER A 222 16.95 4.21 -3.68
N THR A 223 17.79 4.30 -4.71
CA THR A 223 19.14 4.87 -4.60
C THR A 223 19.24 6.21 -5.32
N GLU A 224 20.10 7.11 -4.84
CA GLU A 224 20.24 8.50 -5.30
C GLU A 224 20.39 8.65 -6.83
N LYS A 225 21.02 7.67 -7.51
CA LYS A 225 21.23 7.70 -8.97
C LYS A 225 19.95 7.43 -9.78
N SER A 226 18.92 6.88 -9.15
CA SER A 226 17.72 6.38 -9.82
C SER A 226 16.46 6.49 -8.95
N ALA A 227 16.49 7.33 -7.89
CA ALA A 227 15.43 7.60 -6.91
C ALA A 227 14.20 8.31 -7.49
N PHE A 228 13.80 7.94 -8.70
CA PHE A 228 12.52 8.25 -9.28
C PHE A 228 11.45 7.77 -8.31
N ARG A 229 10.85 8.74 -7.61
CA ARG A 229 9.63 8.63 -6.77
C ARG A 229 9.86 8.49 -5.27
N LEU A 230 11.09 8.42 -4.75
CA LEU A 230 11.30 8.60 -3.31
C LEU A 230 11.39 10.10 -3.00
N PRO A 231 10.42 10.65 -2.26
CA PRO A 231 10.41 12.08 -1.98
C PRO A 231 11.48 12.50 -0.97
N TYR A 232 12.07 11.59 -0.20
CA TYR A 232 12.96 11.97 0.90
C TYR A 232 14.18 11.06 0.94
N LYS A 233 15.38 11.65 0.87
CA LYS A 233 16.66 10.93 0.81
C LYS A 233 16.96 10.08 2.03
N GLU A 234 16.38 10.43 3.18
CA GLU A 234 16.50 9.67 4.42
C GLU A 234 15.97 8.24 4.23
N PHE A 235 15.05 8.04 3.28
CA PHE A 235 14.46 6.75 2.97
C PHE A 235 15.14 6.01 1.83
N TYR A 236 16.32 6.43 1.40
CA TYR A 236 17.08 5.65 0.45
C TYR A 236 17.57 4.36 1.11
N PHE A 237 17.39 3.25 0.42
CA PHE A 237 17.74 1.91 0.91
C PHE A 237 18.25 1.01 -0.20
N THR A 238 18.88 -0.08 0.20
CA THR A 238 19.15 -1.24 -0.66
C THR A 238 18.47 -2.46 -0.08
N SER A 239 18.05 -3.40 -0.92
CA SER A 239 17.37 -4.62 -0.49
C SER A 239 18.21 -5.87 -0.71
N GLU A 240 18.02 -6.88 0.15
CA GLU A 240 18.43 -8.26 -0.09
C GLU A 240 17.18 -9.12 -0.25
N VAL A 241 17.10 -9.95 -1.29
CA VAL A 241 15.96 -10.85 -1.51
C VAL A 241 16.29 -12.20 -0.88
N ASN A 242 15.56 -12.55 0.17
CA ASN A 242 15.87 -13.70 1.01
C ASN A 242 15.39 -15.01 0.35
N GLU A 243 14.11 -15.05 0.01
CA GLU A 243 13.45 -16.20 -0.62
C GLU A 243 12.32 -15.75 -1.54
N PHE A 244 11.93 -16.62 -2.47
CA PHE A 244 10.72 -16.43 -3.26
C PHE A 244 10.04 -17.75 -3.57
N THR A 245 8.71 -17.69 -3.69
CA THR A 245 7.84 -18.79 -4.08
C THR A 245 7.10 -18.43 -5.35
N THR A 246 6.83 -19.41 -6.20
CA THR A 246 6.18 -19.19 -7.49
C THR A 246 4.98 -20.10 -7.67
N ARG A 247 3.99 -19.62 -8.44
CA ARG A 247 2.79 -20.37 -8.78
C ARG A 247 2.21 -19.86 -10.09
N GLU A 248 1.86 -20.77 -10.99
CA GLU A 248 0.96 -20.44 -12.11
C GLU A 248 -0.41 -20.10 -11.54
N ILE A 249 -0.94 -18.92 -11.91
CA ILE A 249 -2.21 -18.45 -11.35
C ILE A 249 -3.39 -18.68 -12.27
N ILE A 250 -3.16 -18.91 -13.57
CA ILE A 250 -4.20 -19.20 -14.54
C ILE A 250 -3.69 -20.31 -15.45
N ASP A 251 -4.36 -21.46 -15.37
CA ASP A 251 -3.98 -22.67 -16.10
C ASP A 251 -3.94 -22.43 -17.61
N GLY A 252 -2.90 -22.95 -18.27
CA GLY A 252 -2.71 -22.82 -19.71
C GLY A 252 -2.28 -21.42 -20.17
N THR A 253 -2.05 -20.48 -19.25
CA THR A 253 -1.45 -19.18 -19.55
C THR A 253 -0.01 -19.12 -19.10
N ASP A 254 0.64 -18.05 -19.51
CA ASP A 254 2.03 -17.77 -19.17
C ASP A 254 2.16 -16.90 -17.91
N PHE A 255 1.07 -16.59 -17.19
CA PHE A 255 1.12 -15.72 -16.01
C PHE A 255 1.61 -16.47 -14.77
N MET A 256 2.62 -15.90 -14.12
CA MET A 256 3.20 -16.46 -12.90
C MET A 256 3.07 -15.46 -11.75
N LYS A 257 2.51 -15.94 -10.63
CA LYS A 257 2.61 -15.25 -9.35
C LYS A 257 3.93 -15.58 -8.68
N ILE A 258 4.63 -14.55 -8.25
CA ILE A 258 5.81 -14.65 -7.40
C ILE A 258 5.50 -13.95 -6.10
N THR A 259 5.75 -14.62 -4.98
CA THR A 259 5.76 -13.99 -3.65
C THR A 259 7.16 -14.12 -3.08
N PHE A 260 7.80 -13.00 -2.73
CA PHE A 260 9.17 -12.98 -2.21
C PHE A 260 9.26 -12.18 -0.93
N THR A 261 10.25 -12.51 -0.09
CA THR A 261 10.62 -11.73 1.08
C THR A 261 11.95 -11.02 0.84
N ALA A 262 12.10 -9.84 1.43
CA ALA A 262 13.29 -9.04 1.33
C ALA A 262 13.58 -8.31 2.63
N THR A 263 14.86 -7.97 2.84
CA THR A 263 15.33 -7.12 3.94
C THR A 263 15.90 -5.85 3.34
N SER A 264 15.32 -4.69 3.67
CA SER A 264 15.82 -3.39 3.20
C SER A 264 16.66 -2.72 4.29
N THR A 265 17.80 -2.15 3.90
CA THR A 265 18.73 -1.44 4.79
C THR A 265 18.79 0.05 4.45
N PHE A 266 18.51 0.90 5.43
CA PHE A 266 18.45 2.36 5.32
C PHE A 266 19.73 3.01 5.84
N TYR A 267 20.70 3.23 4.97
CA TYR A 267 22.01 3.78 5.38
C TYR A 267 21.91 5.19 5.97
N ASN A 268 20.95 6.01 5.50
CA ASN A 268 20.70 7.36 6.00
C ASN A 268 19.89 7.39 7.32
N LEU A 269 19.48 6.22 7.84
CA LEU A 269 18.80 6.06 9.12
C LEU A 269 19.59 5.14 10.07
N ASP A 270 20.89 5.40 10.20
CA ASP A 270 21.82 4.63 11.05
C ASP A 270 21.87 3.13 10.75
N GLY A 271 21.64 2.74 9.49
CA GLY A 271 21.67 1.34 9.07
C GLY A 271 20.50 0.50 9.58
N LYS A 272 19.36 1.13 9.93
CA LYS A 272 18.13 0.40 10.25
C LYS A 272 17.74 -0.56 9.14
N THR A 273 17.19 -1.69 9.52
CA THR A 273 16.68 -2.72 8.60
C THR A 273 15.19 -2.94 8.81
N GLU A 274 14.49 -3.34 7.76
CA GLU A 274 13.09 -3.76 7.81
C GLU A 274 12.89 -4.97 6.88
N ASP A 275 12.25 -6.02 7.41
CA ASP A 275 11.88 -7.22 6.67
C ASP A 275 10.48 -7.08 6.10
N TRP A 276 10.27 -7.51 4.85
CA TRP A 276 9.00 -7.34 4.17
C TRP A 276 8.74 -8.39 3.10
N GLU A 277 7.48 -8.50 2.64
CA GLU A 277 7.03 -9.41 1.59
C GLU A 277 6.33 -8.65 0.46
N SER A 278 6.44 -9.13 -0.78
CA SER A 278 5.64 -8.62 -1.89
C SER A 278 5.23 -9.72 -2.87
N THR A 279 4.12 -9.47 -3.57
CA THR A 279 3.54 -10.37 -4.57
C THR A 279 3.40 -9.69 -5.93
N TRP A 280 4.05 -10.27 -6.93
CA TRP A 280 4.05 -9.83 -8.34
C TRP A 280 3.39 -10.86 -9.24
N ILE A 281 2.73 -10.39 -10.31
CA ILE A 281 2.33 -11.19 -11.46
C ILE A 281 3.23 -10.82 -12.64
N ILE A 282 3.97 -11.79 -13.18
CA ILE A 282 4.90 -11.62 -14.32
C ILE A 282 4.51 -12.48 -15.52
#